data_AF-A0A9W7PMG1-F1
#
_entry.id   AF-A0A9W7PMG1-F1
#
_cell.length_a   1.000
_cell.length_b   1.000
_cell.length_c   1.000
_cell.angle_alpha   90.00
_cell.angle_beta   90.00
_cell.angle_gamma   90.00
#
_symmetry.space_group_name_H-M   'P 1'
#
loop_
_entity.id
_entity.type
_entity.pdbx_description
1 polymer ?
#
loop_
_entity_poly.entity_id
_entity_poly.type
_entity_poly.pdbx_seq_one_letter_code
_entity_poly.pdbx_strand_id
1 'polypeptide(L)'
;MPILYGEVNRTYIESVLNELLDGEFHSSIRKKLLIEDLTYDTEYTPFKLIGGYPEEKTQASCLPPHEGETLVRKVIFFTESIGIAINHYFGRVPQSPMFNEIVNIYIKFVVIHELVHVQQFKNGLTMEKYNSSTYDDSEEEEEANKKAEELLTSEGSFQREVAKFIIENKSVYNDDVGELHNIYIQQFQVHNS
;
A
#
# COMPACT_ATOMS: atom_id res chain seq x y z
N MET A 1 -16.52 11.24 -26.49
CA MET A 1 -16.83 10.79 -25.12
C MET A 1 -15.69 11.29 -24.25
N PRO A 2 -15.93 12.10 -23.21
CA PRO A 2 -14.85 12.50 -22.31
C PRO A 2 -14.28 11.23 -21.66
N ILE A 3 -12.95 11.10 -21.66
CA ILE A 3 -12.26 10.04 -20.92
C ILE A 3 -12.40 10.43 -19.45
N LEU A 4 -13.18 9.67 -18.70
CA LEU A 4 -13.22 9.80 -17.25
C LEU A 4 -11.94 9.15 -16.71
N TYR A 5 -10.99 9.97 -16.29
CA TYR A 5 -9.83 9.54 -15.53
C TYR A 5 -10.30 8.86 -14.24
N GLY A 6 -9.62 7.78 -13.84
CA GLY A 6 -9.96 7.08 -12.60
C GLY A 6 -9.80 8.03 -11.41
N GLU A 7 -10.86 8.15 -10.60
CA GLU A 7 -10.83 8.94 -9.37
C GLU A 7 -11.20 8.01 -8.21
N VAL A 8 -10.28 7.89 -7.27
CA VAL A 8 -10.50 7.13 -6.05
C VAL A 8 -10.93 8.07 -4.94
N ASN A 9 -12.07 7.79 -4.32
CA ASN A 9 -12.52 8.52 -3.15
C ASN A 9 -12.22 7.75 -1.85
N ARG A 10 -12.20 8.48 -0.73
CA ARG A 10 -11.96 7.96 0.61
C ARG A 10 -12.82 6.75 0.96
N THR A 11 -14.13 6.79 0.70
CA THR A 11 -15.05 5.70 1.08
C THR A 11 -14.70 4.40 0.37
N TYR A 12 -14.27 4.46 -0.89
CA TYR A 12 -13.81 3.28 -1.60
C TYR A 12 -12.52 2.71 -0.99
N ILE A 13 -11.55 3.56 -0.66
CA ILE A 13 -10.29 3.14 -0.01
C ILE A 13 -10.58 2.47 1.34
N GLU A 14 -11.41 3.08 2.18
CA GLU A 14 -11.80 2.49 3.47
C GLU A 14 -12.48 1.13 3.28
N SER A 15 -13.32 0.96 2.26
CA SER A 15 -13.96 -0.32 1.97
C SER A 15 -12.96 -1.41 1.62
N VAL A 16 -11.96 -1.09 0.79
CA VAL A 16 -10.91 -2.04 0.40
C VAL A 16 -10.00 -2.36 1.59
N LEU A 17 -9.62 -1.34 2.39
CA LEU A 17 -8.84 -1.55 3.62
C LEU A 17 -9.55 -2.49 4.59
N ASN A 18 -10.84 -2.28 4.85
CA ASN A 18 -11.63 -3.16 5.71
C ASN A 18 -11.65 -4.59 5.19
N GLU A 19 -11.92 -4.80 3.89
CA GLU A 19 -11.93 -6.14 3.29
C GLU A 19 -10.56 -6.84 3.45
N LEU A 20 -9.47 -6.12 3.22
CA LEU A 20 -8.12 -6.67 3.33
C LEU A 20 -7.73 -6.99 4.78
N LEU A 21 -8.06 -6.09 5.72
CA LEU A 21 -7.67 -6.17 7.14
C LEU A 21 -8.55 -7.15 7.94
N ASP A 22 -9.82 -7.30 7.59
CA ASP A 22 -10.72 -8.28 8.22
C ASP A 22 -10.65 -9.67 7.56
N GLY A 23 -10.00 -9.77 6.41
CA GLY A 23 -10.01 -10.96 5.55
C GLY A 23 -8.81 -11.90 5.69
N GLU A 24 -8.79 -12.91 4.81
CA GLU A 24 -7.71 -13.90 4.72
C GLU A 24 -6.37 -13.29 4.30
N PHE A 25 -6.41 -12.16 3.57
CA PHE A 25 -5.21 -11.45 3.14
C PHE A 25 -4.35 -11.06 4.35
N HIS A 26 -4.92 -10.32 5.30
CA HIS A 26 -4.20 -9.89 6.51
C HIS A 26 -3.62 -11.06 7.29
N SER A 27 -4.44 -12.08 7.56
CA SER A 27 -4.01 -13.29 8.27
C SER A 27 -2.85 -14.00 7.56
N SER A 28 -2.91 -14.11 6.23
CA SER A 28 -1.88 -14.73 5.41
C SER A 28 -0.56 -13.96 5.45
N ILE A 29 -0.59 -12.62 5.31
CA ILE A 29 0.61 -11.80 5.36
C ILE A 29 1.24 -11.84 6.75
N ARG A 30 0.43 -11.75 7.82
CA ARG A 30 0.91 -11.85 9.20
C ARG A 30 1.65 -13.14 9.47
N LYS A 31 1.16 -14.26 8.93
CA LYS A 31 1.83 -15.56 8.97
C LYS A 31 3.17 -15.55 8.23
N LYS A 32 3.20 -15.02 7.01
CA LYS A 32 4.43 -14.91 6.20
C LYS A 32 5.49 -14.05 6.89
N LEU A 33 5.07 -13.04 7.64
CA LEU A 33 5.94 -12.14 8.39
C LEU A 33 6.19 -12.58 9.85
N LEU A 34 5.63 -13.73 10.28
CA LEU A 34 5.79 -14.25 11.64
C LEU A 34 5.35 -13.24 12.72
N ILE A 35 4.24 -12.53 12.51
CA ILE A 35 3.64 -11.54 13.43
C ILE A 35 2.20 -11.90 13.84
N GLU A 36 1.82 -13.18 13.71
CA GLU A 36 0.49 -13.69 14.10
C GLU A 36 0.20 -13.51 15.59
N ASP A 37 1.25 -13.49 16.42
CA ASP A 37 1.21 -13.36 17.88
C ASP A 37 1.05 -11.91 18.37
N LEU A 38 1.22 -10.92 17.49
CA LEU A 38 1.14 -9.51 17.87
C LEU A 38 -0.30 -9.00 17.91
N THR A 39 -0.58 -7.99 18.73
CA THR A 39 -1.88 -7.31 18.73
C THR A 39 -1.64 -5.81 18.53
N TYR A 40 -2.34 -5.23 17.56
CA TYR A 40 -2.33 -3.80 17.26
C TYR A 40 -3.70 -3.40 16.71
N ASP A 41 -4.06 -2.14 16.90
CA ASP A 41 -5.26 -1.54 16.33
C ASP A 41 -4.98 -1.02 14.92
N THR A 42 -6.02 -0.89 14.11
CA THR A 42 -5.98 -0.16 12.84
C THR A 42 -6.89 1.07 12.91
N GLU A 43 -6.48 2.16 12.29
CA GLU A 43 -7.27 3.39 12.23
C GLU A 43 -7.18 4.01 10.82
N TYR A 44 -8.27 4.64 10.39
CA TYR A 44 -8.32 5.37 9.13
C TYR A 44 -8.56 6.85 9.40
N THR A 45 -7.69 7.68 8.84
CA THR A 45 -7.83 9.14 8.90
C THR A 45 -7.57 9.72 7.51
N PRO A 46 -8.06 10.92 7.19
CA PRO A 46 -7.79 11.52 5.87
C PRO A 46 -6.30 11.74 5.60
N PHE A 47 -5.60 12.40 6.53
CA PHE A 47 -4.24 12.90 6.38
C PHE A 47 -3.50 12.82 7.71
N LYS A 48 -2.17 12.72 7.63
CA LYS A 48 -1.29 13.03 8.76
C LYS A 48 -1.29 14.55 8.98
N LEU A 49 -1.29 14.99 10.24
CA LEU A 49 -1.21 16.41 10.56
C LEU A 49 0.18 16.78 11.08
N ILE A 50 0.85 17.72 10.42
CA ILE A 50 2.12 18.31 10.88
C ILE A 50 1.88 19.79 11.17
N GLY A 51 2.04 20.19 12.44
CA GLY A 51 1.74 21.56 12.86
C GLY A 51 0.28 21.99 12.66
N GLY A 52 -0.64 21.02 12.59
CA GLY A 52 -2.06 21.25 12.31
C GLY A 52 -2.44 21.28 10.83
N TYR A 53 -1.49 21.12 9.92
CA TYR A 53 -1.72 21.10 8.47
C TYR A 53 -1.66 19.69 7.89
N PRO A 54 -2.52 19.36 6.91
CA PRO A 54 -2.45 18.09 6.18
C PRO A 54 -1.09 17.87 5.51
N GLU A 55 -0.56 16.66 5.67
CA GLU A 55 0.62 16.15 4.98
C GLU A 55 0.16 15.03 4.05
N GLU A 56 0.37 15.23 2.74
CA GLU A 56 -0.23 14.41 1.67
C GLU A 56 0.64 13.22 1.24
N LYS A 57 1.92 13.18 1.61
CA LYS A 57 2.85 12.14 1.15
C LYS A 57 2.81 10.88 2.00
N THR A 58 2.59 11.02 3.30
CA THR A 58 2.49 9.89 4.23
C THR A 58 1.18 9.15 3.99
N GLN A 59 1.28 7.90 3.55
CA GLN A 59 0.13 7.06 3.22
C GLN A 59 -0.31 6.18 4.39
N ALA A 60 0.63 5.79 5.24
CA ALA A 60 0.34 5.11 6.48
C ALA A 60 1.46 5.37 7.52
N SER A 61 1.25 4.93 8.76
CA SER A 61 2.25 5.02 9.82
C SER A 61 2.01 4.00 10.92
N CYS A 62 3.10 3.36 11.36
CA CYS A 62 3.15 2.54 12.57
C CYS A 62 3.44 3.41 13.80
N LEU A 63 2.57 3.33 14.80
CA LEU A 63 2.73 3.99 16.10
C LEU A 63 3.01 2.96 17.21
N PRO A 64 4.18 3.00 17.87
CA PRO A 64 4.39 2.26 19.10
C PRO A 64 3.64 2.93 20.29
N PRO A 65 3.36 2.19 21.37
CA PRO A 65 2.62 2.68 22.53
C PRO A 65 3.32 3.82 23.27
N HIS A 66 4.65 3.75 23.45
CA HIS A 66 5.48 4.70 24.21
C HIS A 66 6.93 4.72 23.73
N GLU A 67 7.68 5.80 24.03
CA GLU A 67 9.13 5.85 23.81
C GLU A 67 9.83 4.70 24.54
N GLY A 68 10.54 3.84 23.79
CA GLY A 68 11.23 2.66 24.33
C GLY A 68 10.44 1.37 24.29
N GLU A 69 9.18 1.37 23.83
CA GLU A 69 8.43 0.14 23.55
C GLU A 69 8.67 -0.34 22.13
N THR A 70 8.89 -1.66 21.98
CA THR A 70 9.23 -2.31 20.71
C THR A 70 8.03 -2.96 20.02
N LEU A 71 6.84 -2.86 20.59
CA LEU A 71 5.62 -3.42 20.02
C LEU A 71 4.81 -2.31 19.37
N VAL A 72 4.27 -2.52 18.18
CA VAL A 72 3.37 -1.54 17.54
C VAL A 72 2.02 -1.58 18.25
N ARG A 73 1.48 -0.42 18.62
CA ARG A 73 0.12 -0.31 19.18
C ARG A 73 -0.91 -0.17 18.08
N LYS A 74 -0.60 0.64 17.08
CA LYS A 74 -1.57 1.07 16.07
C LYS A 74 -0.90 1.27 14.72
N VAL A 75 -1.59 0.86 13.66
CA VAL A 75 -1.28 1.23 12.29
C VAL A 75 -2.36 2.20 11.80
N ILE A 76 -1.95 3.38 11.32
CA ILE A 76 -2.87 4.40 10.80
C ILE A 76 -2.72 4.45 9.29
N PHE A 77 -3.82 4.34 8.55
CA PHE A 77 -3.87 4.56 7.11
C PHE A 77 -4.48 5.93 6.79
N PHE A 78 -3.80 6.70 5.93
CA PHE A 78 -4.18 8.05 5.52
C PHE A 78 -4.93 8.01 4.19
N THR A 79 -6.25 7.91 4.25
CA THR A 79 -7.09 7.53 3.10
C THR A 79 -7.07 8.55 1.96
N GLU A 80 -7.01 9.85 2.26
CA GLU A 80 -6.91 10.86 1.19
C GLU A 80 -5.50 10.86 0.58
N SER A 81 -4.45 10.72 1.40
CA SER A 81 -3.06 10.57 0.91
C SER A 81 -2.91 9.35 -0.01
N ILE A 82 -3.51 8.20 0.34
CA ILE A 82 -3.53 7.00 -0.50
C ILE A 82 -4.24 7.29 -1.84
N GLY A 83 -5.38 7.98 -1.81
CA GLY A 83 -6.11 8.35 -3.02
C GLY A 83 -5.31 9.27 -3.93
N ILE A 84 -4.65 10.28 -3.36
CA ILE A 84 -3.75 11.19 -4.08
C ILE A 84 -2.61 10.40 -4.74
N ALA A 85 -1.98 9.48 -4.01
CA ALA A 85 -0.88 8.68 -4.53
C ALA A 85 -1.33 7.75 -5.68
N ILE A 86 -2.47 7.07 -5.55
CA ILE A 86 -3.04 6.26 -6.63
C ILE A 86 -3.31 7.12 -7.87
N ASN A 87 -3.91 8.30 -7.71
CA ASN A 87 -4.19 9.19 -8.83
C ASN A 87 -2.91 9.75 -9.45
N HIS A 88 -1.86 9.96 -8.65
CA HIS A 88 -0.54 10.38 -9.12
C HIS A 88 0.11 9.31 -10.02
N TYR A 89 0.07 8.05 -9.60
CA TYR A 89 0.68 6.95 -10.37
C TYR A 89 -0.20 6.50 -11.54
N PHE A 90 -1.51 6.36 -11.32
CA PHE A 90 -2.41 5.62 -12.23
C PHE A 90 -3.54 6.48 -12.79
N GLY A 91 -3.54 7.80 -12.57
CA GLY A 91 -4.64 8.68 -12.99
C GLY A 91 -4.94 8.66 -14.49
N ARG A 92 -4.03 8.19 -15.35
CA ARG A 92 -4.27 8.01 -16.80
C ARG A 92 -5.00 6.73 -17.16
N VAL A 93 -5.12 5.78 -16.23
CA VAL A 93 -5.88 4.55 -16.43
C VAL A 93 -7.38 4.89 -16.31
N PRO A 94 -8.20 4.56 -17.33
CA PRO A 94 -9.64 4.82 -17.26
C PRO A 94 -10.32 4.00 -16.16
N GLN A 95 -11.38 4.56 -15.56
CA GLN A 95 -12.21 3.84 -14.59
C GLN A 95 -12.75 2.55 -15.22
N SER A 96 -12.30 1.41 -14.70
CA SER A 96 -12.53 0.09 -15.28
C SER A 96 -12.27 -1.01 -14.24
N PRO A 97 -12.64 -2.28 -14.49
CA PRO A 97 -12.26 -3.40 -13.63
C PRO A 97 -10.75 -3.51 -13.42
N MET A 98 -9.94 -3.20 -14.43
CA MET A 98 -8.48 -3.13 -14.31
C MET A 98 -8.04 -2.02 -13.35
N PHE A 99 -8.65 -0.83 -13.43
CA PHE A 99 -8.35 0.25 -12.47
C PHE A 99 -8.72 -0.13 -11.04
N ASN A 100 -9.86 -0.77 -10.83
CA ASN A 100 -10.25 -1.26 -9.51
C ASN A 100 -9.23 -2.28 -8.96
N GLU A 101 -8.69 -3.15 -9.82
CA GLU A 101 -7.63 -4.08 -9.44
C GLU A 101 -6.32 -3.35 -9.10
N ILE A 102 -5.95 -2.32 -9.86
CA ILE A 102 -4.80 -1.45 -9.53
C ILE A 102 -4.95 -0.82 -8.14
N VAL A 103 -6.14 -0.30 -7.82
CA VAL A 103 -6.44 0.27 -6.48
C VAL A 103 -6.24 -0.79 -5.40
N ASN A 104 -6.77 -2.00 -5.61
CA ASN A 104 -6.61 -3.11 -4.67
C ASN A 104 -5.14 -3.46 -4.46
N ILE A 105 -4.35 -3.57 -5.54
CA ILE A 105 -2.91 -3.87 -5.47
C ILE A 105 -2.14 -2.77 -4.74
N TYR A 106 -2.45 -1.51 -5.02
CA TYR A 106 -1.82 -0.38 -4.34
C TYR A 106 -2.09 -0.40 -2.83
N ILE A 107 -3.34 -0.63 -2.43
CA ILE A 107 -3.69 -0.70 -1.01
C ILE A 107 -3.03 -1.91 -0.34
N LYS A 108 -2.99 -3.07 -1.02
CA LYS A 108 -2.23 -4.23 -0.54
C LYS A 108 -0.74 -3.90 -0.35
N PHE A 109 -0.13 -3.16 -1.27
CA PHE A 109 1.26 -2.70 -1.13
C PHE A 109 1.44 -1.92 0.17
N VAL A 110 0.62 -0.89 0.41
CA VAL A 110 0.67 -0.06 1.63
C VAL A 110 0.45 -0.91 2.89
N VAL A 111 -0.52 -1.83 2.88
CA VAL A 111 -0.77 -2.73 4.01
C VAL A 111 0.44 -3.62 4.27
N ILE A 112 1.01 -4.26 3.26
CA ILE A 112 2.19 -5.14 3.45
C ILE A 112 3.36 -4.33 3.98
N HIS A 113 3.61 -3.15 3.43
CA HIS A 113 4.69 -2.25 3.86
C HIS A 113 4.60 -1.96 5.37
N GLU A 114 3.43 -1.56 5.87
CA GLU A 114 3.23 -1.32 7.31
C GLU A 114 3.35 -2.59 8.15
N LEU A 115 2.90 -3.75 7.65
CA LEU A 115 3.09 -5.02 8.37
C LEU A 115 4.56 -5.42 8.46
N VAL A 116 5.41 -5.02 7.51
CA VAL A 116 6.85 -5.20 7.60
C VAL A 116 7.42 -4.29 8.68
N HIS A 117 6.96 -3.04 8.80
CA HIS A 117 7.35 -2.21 9.94
C HIS A 117 6.94 -2.84 11.28
N VAL A 118 5.74 -3.41 11.39
CA VAL A 118 5.32 -4.16 12.59
C VAL A 118 6.30 -5.30 12.90
N GLN A 119 6.77 -6.03 11.87
CA GLN A 119 7.79 -7.07 12.02
C GLN A 119 9.16 -6.49 12.44
N GLN A 120 9.59 -5.37 11.85
CA GLN A 120 10.84 -4.70 12.19
C GLN A 120 10.84 -4.23 13.64
N PHE A 121 9.72 -3.67 14.13
CA PHE A 121 9.52 -3.34 15.54
C PHE A 121 9.63 -4.58 16.44
N LYS A 122 8.97 -5.69 16.09
CA LYS A 122 9.14 -6.99 16.77
C LYS A 122 10.61 -7.44 16.83
N ASN A 123 11.39 -7.12 15.80
CA ASN A 123 12.79 -7.45 15.69
C ASN A 123 13.75 -6.39 16.30
N GLY A 124 13.22 -5.35 16.94
CA GLY A 124 14.00 -4.36 17.70
C GLY A 124 14.23 -3.01 17.00
N LEU A 125 13.50 -2.70 15.93
CA LEU A 125 13.47 -1.34 15.37
C LEU A 125 13.01 -0.35 16.46
N THR A 126 13.76 0.74 16.62
CA THR A 126 13.43 1.80 17.58
C THR A 126 12.68 2.93 16.91
N MET A 127 11.86 3.64 17.69
CA MET A 127 11.12 4.80 17.18
C MET A 127 12.05 5.94 16.72
N GLU A 128 13.20 6.11 17.36
CA GLU A 128 14.21 7.06 16.92
C GLU A 128 14.69 6.72 15.50
N LYS A 129 15.01 5.45 15.25
CA LYS A 129 15.44 4.98 13.92
C LYS A 129 14.31 5.17 12.90
N TYR A 130 13.10 4.73 13.23
CA TYR A 130 11.89 4.86 12.40
C TYR A 130 11.47 6.31 12.10
N ASN A 131 11.76 7.27 12.98
CA ASN A 131 11.49 8.69 12.74
C ASN A 131 12.67 9.41 12.07
N SER A 132 13.90 8.93 12.27
CA SER A 132 15.11 9.50 11.69
C SER A 132 15.29 9.14 10.22
N SER A 133 14.62 8.09 9.76
CA SER A 133 14.43 7.75 8.36
C SER A 133 13.57 8.81 7.69
N THR A 134 14.15 9.97 7.41
CA THR A 134 13.59 10.92 6.46
C THR A 134 13.58 10.23 5.09
N TYR A 135 12.42 9.70 4.72
CA TYR A 135 11.91 9.37 3.37
C TYR A 135 12.96 9.17 2.24
N ASP A 136 12.94 7.96 1.70
CA ASP A 136 13.61 7.39 0.50
C ASP A 136 14.93 6.60 0.66
N ASP A 137 15.68 6.69 1.77
CA ASP A 137 17.04 6.09 1.83
C ASP A 137 17.37 5.29 3.13
N SER A 138 16.39 4.91 3.95
CA SER A 138 16.68 4.03 5.10
C SER A 138 16.53 2.55 4.75
N GLU A 139 17.42 1.71 5.30
CA GLU A 139 17.42 0.26 5.09
C GLU A 139 16.06 -0.36 5.46
N GLU A 140 15.36 0.20 6.46
CA GLU A 140 14.03 -0.25 6.89
C GLU A 140 12.94 -0.03 5.83
N GLU A 141 12.91 1.15 5.22
CA GLU A 141 11.95 1.51 4.16
C GLU A 141 12.23 0.71 2.89
N GLU A 142 13.51 0.51 2.54
CA GLU A 142 13.91 -0.35 1.42
C GLU A 142 13.48 -1.80 1.66
N GLU A 143 13.67 -2.33 2.88
CA GLU A 143 13.21 -3.67 3.25
C GLU A 143 11.69 -3.79 3.13
N ALA A 144 10.94 -2.81 3.66
CA ALA A 144 9.48 -2.79 3.59
C ALA A 144 8.97 -2.77 2.14
N ASN A 145 9.54 -1.90 1.30
CA ASN A 145 9.21 -1.81 -0.12
C ASN A 145 9.54 -3.10 -0.88
N LYS A 146 10.75 -3.63 -0.69
CA LYS A 146 11.19 -4.87 -1.34
C LYS A 146 10.33 -6.06 -0.93
N LYS A 147 9.92 -6.12 0.34
CA LYS A 147 9.08 -7.21 0.82
C LYS A 147 7.65 -7.12 0.30
N ALA A 148 7.11 -5.90 0.20
CA ALA A 148 5.83 -5.65 -0.47
C ALA A 148 5.88 -6.04 -1.95
N GLU A 149 6.95 -5.69 -2.66
CA GLU A 149 7.20 -6.10 -4.05
C GLU A 149 7.22 -7.62 -4.21
N GLU A 150 8.01 -8.31 -3.39
CA GLU A 150 8.21 -9.75 -3.45
C GLU A 150 6.87 -10.48 -3.28
N LEU A 151 6.09 -10.06 -2.28
CA LEU A 151 4.82 -10.67 -1.95
C LEU A 151 3.78 -10.43 -3.03
N LEU A 152 3.66 -9.21 -3.57
CA LEU A 152 2.74 -8.91 -4.67
C LEU A 152 3.15 -9.59 -5.97
N THR A 153 4.44 -9.62 -6.29
CA THR A 153 4.96 -10.29 -7.48
C THR A 153 4.63 -11.79 -7.49
N SER A 154 4.56 -12.40 -6.30
CA SER A 154 4.16 -13.80 -6.16
C SER A 154 2.69 -14.07 -6.49
N GLU A 155 1.82 -13.05 -6.52
CA GLU A 155 0.39 -13.16 -6.84
C GLU A 155 0.10 -13.18 -8.34
N GLY A 156 1.00 -12.64 -9.17
CA GLY A 156 0.83 -12.65 -10.63
C GLY A 156 1.61 -11.59 -11.38
N SER A 157 1.57 -11.67 -12.71
CA SER A 157 2.29 -10.73 -13.58
C SER A 157 1.71 -9.33 -13.54
N PHE A 158 0.40 -9.19 -13.35
CA PHE A 158 -0.25 -7.88 -13.24
C PHE A 158 0.17 -7.17 -11.95
N GLN A 159 0.15 -7.89 -10.82
CA GLN A 159 0.61 -7.38 -9.52
C GLN A 159 2.07 -6.96 -9.56
N ARG A 160 2.92 -7.78 -10.17
CA ARG A 160 4.34 -7.43 -10.40
C ARG A 160 4.48 -6.13 -11.16
N GLU A 161 3.74 -5.94 -12.24
CA GLU A 161 3.89 -4.75 -13.08
C GLU A 161 3.39 -3.49 -12.37
N VAL A 162 2.26 -3.58 -11.66
CA VAL A 162 1.76 -2.47 -10.83
C VAL A 162 2.75 -2.12 -9.71
N ALA A 163 3.33 -3.11 -9.03
CA ALA A 163 4.32 -2.88 -7.96
C ALA A 163 5.56 -2.12 -8.45
N LYS A 164 6.03 -2.38 -9.68
CA LYS A 164 7.16 -1.63 -10.26
C LYS A 164 6.87 -0.13 -10.37
N PHE A 165 5.68 0.26 -10.85
CA PHE A 165 5.33 1.69 -10.94
C PHE A 165 5.37 2.37 -9.57
N ILE A 166 4.94 1.67 -8.53
CA ILE A 166 4.95 2.18 -7.14
C ILE A 166 6.40 2.36 -6.67
N ILE A 167 7.24 1.34 -6.80
CA ILE A 167 8.62 1.31 -6.28
C ILE A 167 9.54 2.24 -7.06
N GLU A 168 9.40 2.28 -8.39
CA GLU A 168 10.17 3.20 -9.24
C GLU A 168 9.66 4.64 -9.15
N ASN A 169 8.61 4.88 -8.35
CA ASN A 169 7.95 6.18 -8.21
C ASN A 169 7.57 6.78 -9.58
N LYS A 170 7.07 5.92 -10.49
CA LYS A 170 6.81 6.24 -11.89
C LYS A 170 5.30 6.34 -12.14
N SER A 171 4.84 7.46 -12.70
CA SER A 171 3.47 7.55 -13.22
C SER A 171 3.31 6.79 -14.54
N VAL A 172 2.15 6.17 -14.70
CA VAL A 172 1.68 5.56 -15.95
C VAL A 172 1.46 6.64 -17.01
N TYR A 173 2.02 6.42 -18.20
CA TYR A 173 1.76 7.15 -19.44
C TYR A 173 0.88 6.32 -20.40
N ASN A 174 0.45 6.93 -21.50
CA ASN A 174 -0.51 6.30 -22.41
C ASN A 174 -0.02 4.95 -22.99
N ASP A 175 1.28 4.83 -23.25
CA ASP A 175 1.87 3.59 -23.78
C ASP A 175 1.83 2.47 -22.71
N ASP A 176 2.12 2.82 -21.45
CA ASP A 176 2.06 1.90 -20.30
C ASP A 176 0.62 1.37 -20.08
N VAL A 177 -0.43 2.17 -20.35
CA VAL A 177 -1.84 1.75 -20.19
C VAL A 177 -2.16 0.54 -21.10
N GLY A 178 -1.67 0.57 -22.34
CA GLY A 178 -1.88 -0.53 -23.29
C GLY A 178 -1.22 -1.83 -22.83
N GLU A 179 -0.02 -1.73 -22.29
CA GLU A 179 0.73 -2.87 -21.74
C GLU A 179 0.05 -3.45 -20.50
N LEU A 180 -0.32 -2.61 -19.53
CA LEU A 180 -1.07 -3.03 -18.34
C LEU A 180 -2.38 -3.74 -18.70
N HIS A 181 -3.11 -3.22 -19.69
CA HIS A 181 -4.35 -3.83 -20.16
C HIS A 181 -4.13 -5.22 -20.77
N ASN A 182 -3.08 -5.38 -21.57
CA ASN A 182 -2.74 -6.69 -22.15
C ASN A 182 -2.40 -7.71 -21.06
N ILE A 183 -1.60 -7.32 -20.07
CA ILE A 183 -1.23 -8.18 -18.93
C ILE A 183 -2.48 -8.56 -18.12
N TYR A 184 -3.35 -7.58 -17.85
CA TYR A 184 -4.60 -7.79 -17.11
C TYR A 184 -5.51 -8.81 -17.81
N ILE A 185 -5.74 -8.67 -19.12
CA ILE A 185 -6.56 -9.63 -19.89
C ILE A 185 -5.97 -11.03 -19.84
N GLN A 186 -4.65 -11.15 -20.08
CA GLN A 186 -3.98 -12.45 -20.09
C GLN A 186 -4.12 -13.17 -18.75
N GLN A 187 -4.01 -12.44 -17.63
CA GLN A 187 -4.09 -13.01 -16.30
C GLN A 187 -5.53 -13.30 -15.84
N PHE A 188 -6.47 -12.40 -16.10
CA PHE A 188 -7.80 -12.45 -15.45
C PHE A 188 -8.96 -12.76 -16.39
N GLN A 189 -8.80 -12.61 -17.71
CA GLN A 189 -9.90 -12.82 -18.65
C GLN A 189 -9.74 -14.11 -19.48
N VAL A 190 -8.53 -14.54 -19.80
CA VAL A 190 -8.30 -15.78 -20.57
C VAL A 190 -8.61 -17.05 -19.75
N HIS A 191 -8.59 -16.96 -18.42
CA HIS A 191 -8.86 -18.10 -17.53
C HIS A 191 -10.34 -18.26 -17.13
N ASN A 192 -11.24 -17.41 -17.65
CA ASN A 192 -12.68 -17.44 -17.38
C ASN A 192 -13.54 -17.79 -18.62
N SER A 193 -12.91 -18.31 -19.68
CA SER A 193 -13.54 -18.70 -20.95
C SER A 193 -13.29 -20.15 -21.33
#